data_AF-A0A8J6ZK19-F1
#
_entry.id   AF-A0A8J6ZK19-F1
#
_cell.length_a   1.000
_cell.length_b   1.000
_cell.length_c   1.000
_cell.angle_alpha   90.00
_cell.angle_beta   90.00
_cell.angle_gamma   90.00
#
_symmetry.space_group_name_H-M   'P 1'
#
loop_
_entity.id
_entity.type
_entity.pdbx_description
1 polymer ?
#
loop_
_entity_poly.entity_id
_entity_poly.type
_entity_poly.pdbx_seq_one_letter_code
_entity_poly.pdbx_strand_id
1 'polypeptide(L)'
;MKIPKVWISLLVVITCIIYSIAAQATIGDGNLPTRIVEVANPQSRLPATKVLLPDWSRISLAQLPGISQSGAIDGSPYSQTLGYDLSRTWNVGMTPDQYLKLGDISEALQAEEFSLQAIATLRTQPEANTDINSIDLNKIALSEFPLIGEQTLSHLAQVVPELAK
;
A
#
# COMPACT_ATOMS: atom_id res chain seq x y z
N MET A 1 13.24 -58.70 9.07
CA MET A 1 12.36 -58.38 7.93
C MET A 1 13.07 -57.30 7.09
N LYS A 2 13.61 -57.65 5.91
CA LYS A 2 14.40 -56.72 5.07
C LYS A 2 13.45 -56.00 4.11
N ILE A 3 13.26 -54.70 4.31
CA ILE A 3 12.44 -53.89 3.39
C ILE A 3 13.21 -53.75 2.08
N PRO A 4 12.64 -54.14 0.93
CA PRO A 4 13.34 -54.09 -0.35
C PRO A 4 13.65 -52.64 -0.73
N LYS A 5 14.88 -52.38 -1.19
CA LYS A 5 15.40 -51.05 -1.53
C LYS A 5 14.55 -50.31 -2.58
N VAL A 6 13.80 -51.06 -3.38
CA VAL A 6 12.83 -50.58 -4.37
C VAL A 6 11.64 -49.85 -3.72
N TRP A 7 11.19 -50.30 -2.53
CA TRP A 7 10.09 -49.65 -1.79
C TRP A 7 10.50 -48.33 -1.15
N ILE A 8 11.77 -48.21 -0.72
CA ILE A 8 12.31 -46.94 -0.20
C ILE A 8 12.40 -45.91 -1.33
N SER A 9 12.83 -46.32 -2.52
CA SER A 9 12.86 -45.43 -3.69
C SER A 9 11.47 -45.00 -4.14
N LEU A 10 10.47 -45.88 -4.06
CA LEU A 10 9.08 -45.54 -4.39
C LEU A 10 8.51 -44.52 -3.39
N LEU A 11 8.81 -44.67 -2.10
CA LEU A 11 8.31 -43.78 -1.04
C LEU A 11 8.94 -42.37 -1.16
N VAL A 12 10.22 -42.28 -1.52
CA VAL A 12 10.90 -41.00 -1.79
C VAL A 12 10.30 -40.29 -3.00
N VAL A 13 10.03 -41.02 -4.09
CA VAL A 13 9.42 -40.44 -5.30
C VAL A 13 7.98 -39.98 -5.03
N ILE A 14 7.20 -40.75 -4.27
CA ILE A 14 5.85 -40.37 -3.85
C ILE A 14 5.89 -39.11 -2.97
N THR A 15 6.83 -38.99 -2.01
CA THR A 15 6.97 -37.75 -1.22
C THR A 15 7.39 -36.54 -2.06
N CYS A 16 8.20 -36.72 -3.11
CA CYS A 16 8.56 -35.61 -4.02
C CYS A 16 7.38 -35.15 -4.89
N ILE A 17 6.46 -36.04 -5.25
CA ILE A 17 5.26 -35.69 -6.02
C ILE A 17 4.26 -34.92 -5.16
N ILE A 18 4.14 -35.26 -3.86
CA ILE A 18 3.24 -34.57 -2.92
C ILE A 18 3.77 -33.17 -2.56
N TYR A 19 5.10 -32.97 -2.47
CA TYR A 19 5.69 -31.64 -2.27
C TYR A 19 5.67 -30.73 -3.51
N SER A 20 5.41 -31.28 -4.70
CA SER A 20 5.32 -30.51 -5.95
C SER A 20 3.93 -29.93 -6.23
N ILE A 21 2.96 -30.12 -5.32
CA ILE A 21 1.74 -29.30 -5.31
C ILE A 21 2.10 -27.95 -4.68
N ALA A 22 3.05 -27.23 -5.30
CA ALA A 22 3.19 -25.81 -5.10
C ALA A 22 1.82 -25.22 -5.45
N ALA A 23 1.21 -24.58 -4.45
CA ALA A 23 -0.07 -23.92 -4.58
C ALA A 23 -0.07 -23.12 -5.88
N GLN A 24 -0.90 -23.56 -6.83
CA GLN A 24 -1.20 -22.77 -8.00
C GLN A 24 -1.89 -21.53 -7.45
N ALA A 25 -1.12 -20.45 -7.31
CA ALA A 25 -1.69 -19.14 -7.07
C ALA A 25 -2.70 -18.93 -8.19
N THR A 26 -3.98 -18.97 -7.82
CA THR A 26 -5.04 -18.47 -8.68
C THR A 26 -4.63 -17.06 -9.07
N ILE A 27 -4.27 -16.88 -10.34
CA ILE A 27 -4.19 -15.57 -10.96
C ILE A 27 -5.63 -15.08 -10.92
N GLY A 28 -6.01 -14.38 -9.84
CA GLY A 28 -7.21 -13.56 -9.86
C GLY A 28 -7.03 -12.63 -11.04
N ASP A 29 -7.99 -12.63 -11.97
CA ASP A 29 -7.95 -11.81 -13.18
C ASP A 29 -7.66 -10.35 -12.79
N GLY A 30 -6.37 -10.00 -12.86
CA GLY A 30 -5.79 -8.75 -12.39
C GLY A 30 -6.08 -7.64 -13.38
N ASN A 31 -7.36 -7.41 -13.66
CA ASN A 31 -7.75 -6.34 -14.54
C ASN A 31 -7.70 -5.05 -13.73
N LEU A 32 -6.52 -4.40 -13.74
CA LEU A 32 -6.34 -3.09 -13.12
C LEU A 32 -7.41 -2.15 -13.71
N PRO A 33 -8.12 -1.39 -12.86
CA PRO A 33 -9.12 -0.46 -13.36
C PRO A 33 -8.44 0.51 -14.34
N THR A 34 -9.12 0.78 -15.45
CA THR A 34 -8.63 1.66 -16.50
C THR A 34 -9.64 2.78 -16.76
N ARG A 35 -9.13 3.94 -17.19
CA ARG A 35 -9.91 5.09 -17.62
C ARG A 35 -9.44 5.55 -18.99
N ILE A 36 -10.36 6.05 -19.81
CA ILE A 36 -10.03 6.66 -21.10
C ILE A 36 -9.59 8.10 -20.84
N VAL A 37 -8.39 8.45 -21.28
CA VAL A 37 -7.87 9.82 -21.26
C VAL A 37 -7.75 10.33 -22.68
N GLU A 38 -8.26 11.53 -22.93
CA GLU A 38 -8.10 12.21 -24.20
C GLU A 38 -6.80 13.00 -24.17
N VAL A 39 -5.82 12.56 -24.97
CA VAL A 39 -4.53 13.27 -25.11
C VAL A 39 -4.64 14.16 -26.34
N ALA A 40 -4.86 15.45 -26.09
CA ALA A 40 -4.77 16.47 -27.12
C ALA A 40 -3.30 16.84 -27.35
N ASN A 41 -2.85 16.81 -28.60
CA ASN A 41 -1.56 17.40 -28.95
C ASN A 41 -1.78 18.89 -29.23
N PRO A 42 -1.30 19.81 -28.35
CA PRO A 42 -1.56 21.25 -28.50
C PRO A 42 -0.94 21.86 -29.76
N GLN A 43 -0.03 21.15 -30.44
CA GLN A 43 0.64 21.58 -31.67
C GLN A 43 0.06 20.91 -32.93
N SER A 44 -0.89 19.97 -32.80
CA SER A 44 -1.47 19.23 -33.91
C SER A 44 -2.93 19.62 -34.11
N ARG A 45 -3.36 19.82 -35.37
CA ARG A 45 -4.77 20.06 -35.74
C ARG A 45 -5.61 18.77 -35.79
N LEU A 46 -5.05 17.65 -35.36
CA LEU A 46 -5.73 16.37 -35.33
C LEU A 46 -6.64 16.24 -34.10
N PRO A 47 -7.77 15.52 -34.20
CA PRO A 47 -8.62 15.24 -33.06
C PRO A 47 -7.83 14.52 -31.96
N ALA A 48 -8.18 14.81 -30.71
CA ALA A 48 -7.56 14.20 -29.53
C ALA A 48 -7.61 12.67 -29.62
N THR A 49 -6.49 12.02 -29.29
CA THR A 49 -6.42 10.56 -29.30
C THR A 49 -6.90 10.02 -27.96
N LYS A 50 -7.83 9.06 -28.00
CA LYS A 50 -8.32 8.37 -26.82
C LYS A 50 -7.35 7.25 -26.44
N VAL A 51 -6.76 7.34 -25.26
CA VAL A 51 -5.82 6.34 -24.73
C VAL A 51 -6.43 5.70 -23.49
N LEU A 52 -6.39 4.37 -23.43
CA LEU A 52 -6.77 3.64 -22.21
C LEU A 52 -5.58 3.62 -21.26
N LEU A 53 -5.72 4.25 -20.09
CA LEU A 53 -4.69 4.33 -19.06
C LEU A 53 -5.19 3.69 -17.76
N PRO A 54 -4.28 3.19 -16.90
CA PRO A 54 -4.65 2.78 -15.55
C PRO A 54 -5.33 3.91 -14.79
N ASP A 55 -6.41 3.58 -14.08
CA ASP A 55 -7.11 4.48 -13.18
C ASP A 55 -6.51 4.39 -11.79
N TRP A 56 -5.45 5.17 -11.56
CA TRP A 56 -4.72 5.22 -10.28
C TRP A 56 -5.59 5.58 -9.07
N SER A 57 -6.74 6.24 -9.29
CA SER A 57 -7.69 6.55 -8.20
C SER A 57 -8.42 5.32 -7.66
N ARG A 58 -8.39 4.21 -8.41
CA ARG A 58 -9.09 2.96 -8.11
C ARG A 58 -8.13 1.78 -7.92
N ILE A 59 -6.83 2.02 -7.99
CA ILE A 59 -5.78 1.02 -7.75
C ILE A 59 -5.32 1.13 -6.30
N SER A 60 -5.39 0.00 -5.59
CA SER A 60 -4.85 -0.19 -4.24
C SER A 60 -3.87 -1.36 -4.24
N LEU A 61 -3.01 -1.42 -3.21
CA LEU A 61 -2.04 -2.50 -3.04
C LEU A 61 -2.71 -3.89 -2.95
N ALA A 62 -3.96 -3.96 -2.48
CA ALA A 62 -4.76 -5.20 -2.40
C ALA A 62 -5.21 -5.74 -3.76
N GLN A 63 -5.21 -4.91 -4.80
CA GLN A 63 -5.61 -5.30 -6.16
C GLN A 63 -4.40 -5.65 -7.04
N LEU A 64 -3.18 -5.48 -6.54
CA LEU A 64 -1.99 -5.87 -7.25
C LEU A 64 -1.83 -7.39 -7.26
N PRO A 65 -1.16 -7.96 -8.29
CA PRO A 65 -0.91 -9.39 -8.34
C PRO A 65 -0.20 -9.88 -7.08
N GLY A 66 -0.59 -11.07 -6.61
CA GLY A 66 0.07 -11.73 -5.49
C GLY A 66 1.54 -12.00 -5.78
N ILE A 67 2.38 -11.90 -4.75
CA ILE A 67 3.82 -12.14 -4.86
C ILE A 67 4.10 -13.56 -5.35
N SER A 68 5.05 -13.70 -6.27
CA SER A 68 5.32 -14.98 -6.94
C SER A 68 6.17 -15.94 -6.10
N GLN A 69 6.78 -15.46 -5.02
CA GLN A 69 7.69 -16.25 -4.18
C GLN A 69 7.49 -15.92 -2.70
N SER A 70 7.43 -16.97 -1.87
CA SER A 70 7.46 -16.83 -0.42
C SER A 70 8.84 -16.37 0.05
N GLY A 71 8.88 -15.70 1.20
CA GLY A 71 10.12 -15.20 1.77
C GLY A 71 9.96 -14.70 3.19
N ALA A 72 11.08 -14.36 3.80
CA ALA A 72 11.14 -13.81 5.14
C ALA A 72 12.32 -12.85 5.27
N ILE A 73 12.14 -11.84 6.10
CA ILE A 73 13.21 -10.95 6.55
C ILE A 73 13.18 -10.98 8.07
N ASP A 74 14.32 -11.30 8.68
CA ASP A 74 14.54 -11.10 10.11
C ASP A 74 14.98 -9.65 10.35
N GLY A 75 14.08 -8.88 10.95
CA GLY A 75 14.29 -7.47 11.26
C GLY A 75 14.68 -7.24 12.72
N SER A 76 14.70 -8.29 13.55
CA SER A 76 14.98 -8.19 14.98
C SER A 76 16.30 -7.48 15.33
N PRO A 77 17.39 -7.56 14.52
CA PRO A 77 18.63 -6.83 14.82
C PRO A 77 18.49 -5.31 14.73
N TYR A 78 17.46 -4.80 14.05
CA TYR A 78 17.27 -3.36 13.77
C TYR A 78 16.14 -2.74 14.58
N SER A 79 15.33 -3.55 15.25
CA SER A 79 14.11 -3.10 15.94
C SER A 79 14.38 -2.04 17.02
N GLN A 80 15.53 -2.15 17.70
CA GLN A 80 15.92 -1.22 18.76
C GLN A 80 16.37 0.14 18.21
N THR A 81 16.99 0.18 17.03
CA THR A 81 17.41 1.41 16.35
C THR A 81 16.24 2.14 15.73
N LEU A 82 15.29 1.40 15.17
CA LEU A 82 14.15 1.97 14.41
C LEU A 82 12.91 2.20 15.28
N GLY A 83 12.86 1.65 16.49
CA GLY A 83 11.71 1.77 17.40
C GLY A 83 10.49 0.93 17.00
N TYR A 84 10.61 0.07 15.98
CA TYR A 84 9.59 -0.89 15.58
C TYR A 84 10.21 -2.13 14.93
N ASP A 85 9.51 -3.26 14.96
CA ASP A 85 10.00 -4.51 14.40
C ASP A 85 9.89 -4.54 12.87
N LEU A 86 11.01 -4.78 12.19
CA LEU A 86 11.09 -4.93 10.75
C LEU A 86 10.82 -6.36 10.26
N SER A 87 10.72 -7.34 11.15
CA SER A 87 10.59 -8.75 10.77
C SER A 87 9.32 -9.03 9.96
N ARG A 88 9.44 -9.85 8.91
CA ARG A 88 8.35 -10.15 7.97
C ARG A 88 8.44 -11.59 7.50
N THR A 89 7.27 -12.14 7.21
CA THR A 89 7.13 -13.40 6.47
C THR A 89 5.98 -13.22 5.49
N TRP A 90 6.18 -13.64 4.25
CA TRP A 90 5.13 -13.64 3.24
C TRP A 90 5.13 -14.97 2.48
N ASN A 91 3.97 -15.31 1.96
CA ASN A 91 3.75 -16.51 1.18
C ASN A 91 3.39 -16.14 -0.26
N VAL A 92 3.68 -17.06 -1.18
CA VAL A 92 3.22 -16.97 -2.57
C VAL A 92 1.71 -16.69 -2.61
N GLY A 93 1.32 -15.75 -3.47
CA GLY A 93 -0.07 -15.32 -3.63
C GLY A 93 -0.52 -14.21 -2.66
N MET A 94 0.24 -13.86 -1.63
CA MET A 94 -0.06 -12.70 -0.79
C MET A 94 0.09 -11.40 -1.59
N THR A 95 -0.86 -10.48 -1.42
CA THR A 95 -0.84 -9.17 -2.06
C THR A 95 0.03 -8.18 -1.27
N PRO A 96 0.61 -7.16 -1.93
CA PRO A 96 1.53 -6.21 -1.28
C PRO A 96 1.03 -5.52 -0.01
N ASP A 97 -0.28 -5.26 0.10
CA ASP A 97 -0.92 -4.73 1.32
C ASP A 97 -0.76 -5.63 2.55
N GLN A 98 -0.49 -6.93 2.35
CA GLN A 98 -0.40 -7.91 3.43
C GLN A 98 0.99 -8.06 4.02
N TYR A 99 2.04 -7.58 3.33
CA TYR A 99 3.43 -7.81 3.75
C TYR A 99 4.36 -6.58 3.65
N LEU A 100 3.94 -5.51 2.99
CA LEU A 100 4.68 -4.24 3.00
C LEU A 100 4.47 -3.49 4.32
N LYS A 101 5.51 -2.81 4.78
CA LYS A 101 5.46 -1.89 5.92
C LYS A 101 5.62 -0.45 5.41
N LEU A 102 5.23 0.52 6.23
CA LEU A 102 5.30 1.95 5.90
C LEU A 102 6.70 2.40 5.46
N GLY A 103 7.75 1.86 6.07
CA GLY A 103 9.14 2.15 5.68
C GLY A 103 9.45 1.78 4.21
N ASP A 104 8.88 0.69 3.70
CA ASP A 104 9.07 0.28 2.29
C ASP A 104 8.37 1.24 1.32
N ILE A 105 7.30 1.89 1.77
CA ILE A 105 6.56 2.89 1.00
C ILE A 105 7.36 4.20 0.93
N SER A 106 8.04 4.57 2.02
CA SER A 106 8.88 5.79 2.05
C SER A 106 9.97 5.77 0.99
N GLU A 107 10.71 4.68 0.84
CA GLU A 107 11.80 4.59 -0.12
C GLU A 107 11.28 4.49 -1.57
N ALA A 108 10.21 3.73 -1.79
CA ALA A 108 9.67 3.49 -3.13
C ALA A 108 8.87 4.67 -3.69
N LEU A 109 8.12 5.37 -2.83
CA LEU A 109 7.26 6.49 -3.24
C LEU A 109 7.83 7.85 -2.86
N GLN A 110 8.87 7.92 -2.02
CA GLN A 110 9.44 9.17 -1.49
C GLN A 110 8.33 10.07 -0.93
N ALA A 111 7.43 9.49 -0.14
CA ALA A 111 6.25 10.18 0.37
C ALA A 111 6.62 11.45 1.15
N GLU A 112 7.78 11.47 1.79
CA GLU A 112 8.33 12.63 2.49
C GLU A 112 8.70 13.81 1.57
N GLU A 113 8.99 13.56 0.29
CA GLU A 113 9.25 14.62 -0.70
C GLU A 113 7.96 15.33 -1.11
N PHE A 114 6.81 14.69 -0.90
CA PHE A 114 5.52 15.32 -1.10
C PHE A 114 5.17 16.19 0.11
N SER A 115 5.64 17.44 0.09
CA SER A 115 5.12 18.46 1.00
C SER A 115 3.59 18.56 0.86
N LEU A 116 2.86 18.92 1.94
CA LEU A 116 1.41 19.14 1.87
C LEU A 116 1.04 20.16 0.78
N GLN A 117 1.92 21.13 0.52
CA GLN A 117 1.83 22.08 -0.57
C GLN A 117 2.02 21.42 -1.95
N ALA A 118 2.96 20.48 -2.10
CA ALA A 118 3.12 19.68 -3.32
C ALA A 118 1.91 18.77 -3.54
N ILE A 119 1.37 18.13 -2.49
CA ILE A 119 0.13 17.33 -2.56
C ILE A 119 -1.06 18.21 -2.95
N ALA A 120 -1.18 19.40 -2.36
CA ALA A 120 -2.19 20.38 -2.76
C ALA A 120 -2.03 20.77 -4.24
N THR A 121 -0.79 20.98 -4.70
CA THR A 121 -0.50 21.34 -6.09
C THR A 121 -0.80 20.19 -7.07
N LEU A 122 -0.49 18.94 -6.71
CA LEU A 122 -0.83 17.75 -7.49
C LEU A 122 -2.34 17.52 -7.53
N ARG A 123 -3.06 17.83 -6.45
CA ARG A 123 -4.52 17.84 -6.40
C ARG A 123 -5.14 18.99 -7.21
N THR A 124 -4.40 20.09 -7.44
CA THR A 124 -4.82 21.17 -8.35
C THR A 124 -4.49 20.92 -9.82
N GLN A 125 -3.93 19.76 -10.22
CA GLN A 125 -4.06 19.35 -11.62
C GLN A 125 -5.56 19.22 -11.93
N PRO A 126 -6.06 19.87 -13.00
CA PRO A 126 -7.49 19.96 -13.26
C PRO A 126 -8.04 18.60 -13.70
N GLU A 127 -8.44 17.77 -12.74
CA GLU A 127 -9.67 16.99 -12.91
C GLU A 127 -10.80 18.05 -12.93
N ALA A 128 -11.58 18.08 -14.02
CA ALA A 128 -12.31 19.24 -14.51
C ALA A 128 -13.45 19.81 -13.63
N ASN A 129 -13.50 19.58 -12.31
CA ASN A 129 -14.65 20.02 -11.50
C ASN A 129 -14.50 20.12 -9.97
N THR A 130 -13.32 20.12 -9.33
CA THR A 130 -13.28 20.44 -7.87
C THR A 130 -12.08 21.30 -7.47
N ASP A 131 -12.34 22.60 -7.42
CA ASP A 131 -11.39 23.66 -7.12
C ASP A 131 -11.10 23.71 -5.61
N ILE A 132 -9.97 23.15 -5.17
CA ILE A 132 -9.51 23.29 -3.77
C ILE A 132 -8.97 24.70 -3.46
N ASN A 133 -8.82 25.57 -4.47
CA ASN A 133 -8.67 27.01 -4.23
C ASN A 133 -9.95 27.65 -3.65
N SER A 134 -11.04 26.88 -3.50
CA SER A 134 -12.26 27.33 -2.81
C SER A 134 -12.28 27.06 -1.30
N ILE A 135 -11.24 26.45 -0.72
CA ILE A 135 -11.12 26.35 0.75
C ILE A 135 -10.72 27.73 1.28
N ASP A 136 -11.74 28.57 1.44
CA ASP A 136 -11.65 29.83 2.14
C ASP A 136 -11.46 29.52 3.63
N LEU A 137 -10.21 29.55 4.09
CA LEU A 137 -9.85 29.34 5.50
C LEU A 137 -10.56 30.32 6.44
N ASN A 138 -11.07 31.45 5.93
CA ASN A 138 -11.87 32.40 6.70
C ASN A 138 -13.33 31.94 6.91
N LYS A 139 -13.77 30.88 6.21
CA LYS A 139 -15.09 30.27 6.33
C LYS A 139 -15.10 28.98 7.12
N ILE A 140 -13.93 28.44 7.48
CA ILE A 140 -13.84 27.27 8.35
C ILE A 140 -13.97 27.75 9.79
N ALA A 141 -15.12 27.50 10.39
CA ALA A 141 -15.34 27.78 11.79
C ALA A 141 -14.48 26.85 12.65
N LEU A 142 -14.03 27.34 13.81
CA LEU A 142 -13.24 26.55 14.75
C LEU A 142 -13.99 25.30 15.26
N SER A 143 -15.32 25.31 15.20
CA SER A 143 -16.21 24.17 15.50
C SER A 143 -16.09 23.00 14.53
N GLU A 144 -15.53 23.22 13.34
CA GLU A 144 -15.28 22.16 12.34
C GLU A 144 -14.08 21.26 12.73
N PHE A 145 -13.35 21.62 13.78
CA PHE A 145 -12.27 20.82 14.34
C PHE A 145 -12.80 20.02 15.55
N PRO A 146 -13.25 18.76 15.37
CA PRO A 146 -13.91 18.00 16.43
C PRO A 146 -13.07 17.85 17.70
N LEU A 147 -11.74 17.83 17.55
CA LEU A 147 -10.79 17.69 18.65
C LEU A 147 -10.60 18.97 19.48
N ILE A 148 -11.04 20.14 19.01
CA ILE A 148 -10.84 21.39 19.76
C ILE A 148 -11.75 21.47 21.00
N GLY A 149 -12.93 20.85 20.93
CA GLY A 149 -13.83 20.71 22.08
C GLY A 149 -13.35 19.69 23.11
N GLU A 150 -12.42 18.82 22.73
CA GLU A 150 -11.85 17.78 23.61
C GLU A 150 -10.65 18.29 24.42
N GLN A 151 -10.11 19.47 24.08
CA GLN A 151 -9.03 20.15 24.81
C GLN A 151 -9.55 20.75 26.13
N THR A 152 -9.98 19.90 27.06
CA THR A 152 -10.31 20.31 28.42
C THR A 152 -9.06 20.28 29.30
N LEU A 153 -9.02 21.11 30.35
CA LEU A 153 -7.96 21.05 31.36
C LEU A 153 -7.85 19.65 32.00
N SER A 154 -8.97 18.92 32.07
CA SER A 154 -9.01 17.52 32.51
C SER A 154 -8.28 16.58 31.54
N HIS A 155 -8.50 16.75 30.22
CA HIS A 155 -7.78 16.00 29.18
C HIS A 155 -6.28 16.34 29.19
N LEU A 156 -5.93 17.62 29.36
CA LEU A 156 -4.54 18.06 29.48
C LEU A 156 -3.84 17.42 30.69
N ALA A 157 -4.51 17.36 31.84
CA ALA A 157 -4.00 16.70 33.05
C ALA A 157 -3.90 15.16 32.91
N GLN A 158 -4.72 14.54 32.06
CA GLN A 158 -4.61 13.11 31.72
C GLN A 158 -3.43 12.83 30.80
N VAL A 159 -3.19 13.70 29.81
CA VAL A 159 -2.11 13.53 28.81
C VAL A 159 -0.75 13.91 29.40
N VAL A 160 -0.70 14.90 30.30
CA VAL A 160 0.52 15.35 30.99
C VAL A 160 0.29 15.29 32.50
N PRO A 161 0.50 14.12 33.13
CA PRO A 161 0.21 13.90 34.55
C PRO A 161 0.98 14.82 35.50
N GLU A 162 2.12 15.37 35.05
CA GLU A 162 2.94 16.28 35.85
C GLU A 162 2.33 17.68 36.03
N LEU A 163 1.33 18.06 35.23
CA LEU A 163 0.59 19.32 35.39
C LEU A 163 -0.46 19.27 36.51
N ALA A 164 -0.78 18.08 37.03
CA ALA A 164 -1.75 17.88 38.10
C ALA A 164 -1.13 17.92 39.51
N LYS A 165 0.16 18.27 39.62
CA LYS A 165 0.91 18.40 40.86
C LYS A 165 1.03 19.85 41.33
#